data_AF-A0A0T9MJQ6-F1
#
_entry.id   AF-A0A0T9MJQ6-F1
#
_cell.length_a   1.000
_cell.length_b   1.000
_cell.length_c   1.000
_cell.angle_alpha   90.00
_cell.angle_beta   90.00
_cell.angle_gamma   90.00
#
_symmetry.space_group_name_H-M   'P 1'
#
loop_
_entity.id
_entity.type
_entity.pdbx_description
1 polymer ?
#
loop_
_entity_poly.entity_id
_entity_poly.type
_entity_poly.pdbx_seq_one_letter_code
_entity_poly.pdbx_strand_id
1 'polypeptide(L)'
;MFIGYPDFQQIITDDRLRVVAVCQQPDVYYLYPEPFALIVGDPLAFALDIILSLSNNIIYGDLDFTAELQFTSGSALETFNRQHPGKAIQGLPVIPYKLGFRSPPDHDSALTHQDYDPTWYSAQSIQFLISLDADTTQLMKKTLLDNIVGFNARIDGFVEGVSPRLNYTLDCDPGQLIAELAANVKDAKPASNNRIAFPYVLLTQYVYENLSRLPLLISPAFSSTNPAEALLFAQALLDRLFNTLGSPYIGNANTNTTYICLLLPQKQRRLIIDLKRVELTRRPICFLLDPFAMAQQIAKEAPEQVIHQITAPALPDGNLRINILYAFPQGLKDGAFIDIQIILPPGELYPSEQQQTLLLMPNQSYLAFTFINNTFSFNGEYQYHIRVNYPTVNGYLSLVTEQRTSNNKILTLDYSSFPCQFLTLNIDPTFAQHSTLTGHYYSASLSEPFELTLASPCFSYPITGRDAYAKVTAWDNDSAASVVLDMPITQSATLGVYSFPQFGAQHAIIIARFATGIRYATLRFQAQGETQTRDHTFTQQDNCYEYQWNVTSIYAAGFRYKTSNGQWSDYVTGNQTITFEVENED
;
A
#
# COMPACT_ATOMS: atom_id res chain seq x y z
N MET A 1 18.27 -47.09 1.36
CA MET A 1 18.44 -45.68 1.77
C MET A 1 18.50 -44.72 0.58
N PHE A 2 18.81 -45.19 -0.65
CA PHE A 2 18.86 -44.35 -1.85
C PHE A 2 17.97 -44.89 -2.99
N ILE A 3 16.82 -45.48 -2.63
CA ILE A 3 15.83 -45.98 -3.60
C ILE A 3 15.40 -44.80 -4.48
N GLY A 4 15.38 -44.99 -5.81
CA GLY A 4 14.91 -43.96 -6.74
C GLY A 4 16.02 -43.06 -7.32
N TYR A 5 17.25 -43.10 -6.78
CA TYR A 5 18.36 -42.34 -7.38
C TYR A 5 18.96 -43.06 -8.60
N PRO A 6 19.52 -42.34 -9.59
CA PRO A 6 20.33 -42.93 -10.65
C PRO A 6 21.46 -43.80 -10.08
N ASP A 7 21.62 -45.03 -10.55
CA ASP A 7 22.72 -45.92 -10.19
C ASP A 7 23.84 -45.81 -11.23
N PHE A 8 24.88 -45.03 -10.93
CA PHE A 8 25.98 -44.79 -11.86
C PHE A 8 26.85 -46.03 -12.13
N GLN A 9 26.62 -47.15 -11.43
CA GLN A 9 27.23 -48.43 -11.78
C GLN A 9 26.59 -49.06 -13.02
N GLN A 10 25.36 -48.68 -13.38
CA GLN A 10 24.56 -49.29 -14.43
C GLN A 10 24.10 -48.23 -15.44
N ILE A 11 25.04 -47.73 -16.23
CA ILE A 11 24.79 -46.83 -17.35
C ILE A 11 24.84 -47.62 -18.66
N ILE A 12 23.82 -47.49 -19.48
CA ILE A 12 23.77 -48.05 -20.83
C ILE A 12 23.91 -46.87 -21.79
N THR A 13 24.91 -46.94 -22.66
CA THR A 13 25.15 -45.94 -23.71
C THR A 13 25.13 -46.65 -25.05
N ASP A 14 24.32 -46.14 -25.97
CA ASP A 14 24.30 -46.47 -27.39
C ASP A 14 24.57 -45.17 -28.19
N ASP A 15 24.83 -45.28 -29.48
CA ASP A 15 25.08 -44.16 -30.40
C ASP A 15 23.93 -43.14 -30.42
N ARG A 16 22.73 -43.54 -29.98
CA ARG A 16 21.49 -42.73 -30.04
C ARG A 16 20.87 -42.37 -28.70
N LEU A 17 21.26 -43.03 -27.60
CA LEU A 17 20.67 -42.79 -26.29
C LEU A 17 21.62 -43.14 -25.17
N ARG A 18 21.44 -42.46 -24.03
CA ARG A 18 22.14 -42.76 -22.79
C ARG A 18 21.12 -42.88 -21.67
N VAL A 19 21.08 -44.03 -21.01
CA VAL A 19 20.17 -44.30 -19.88
C VAL A 19 20.95 -44.80 -18.67
N VAL A 20 20.39 -44.61 -17.48
CA VAL A 20 20.95 -45.07 -16.21
C VAL A 20 19.88 -45.78 -15.40
N ALA A 21 20.20 -46.95 -14.85
CA ALA A 21 19.24 -47.71 -14.04
C ALA A 21 18.89 -46.96 -12.76
N VAL A 22 17.71 -47.23 -12.21
CA VAL A 22 17.30 -46.68 -10.92
C VAL A 22 17.73 -47.60 -9.79
N CYS A 23 18.41 -47.02 -8.78
CA CYS A 23 18.93 -47.77 -7.64
C CYS A 23 17.79 -48.48 -6.90
N GLN A 24 17.94 -49.79 -6.72
CA GLN A 24 16.97 -50.67 -6.08
C GLN A 24 15.61 -50.75 -6.81
N GLN A 25 15.55 -50.40 -8.10
CA GLN A 25 14.38 -50.55 -8.97
C GLN A 25 14.80 -51.12 -10.35
N PRO A 26 14.91 -52.45 -10.48
CA PRO A 26 15.53 -53.10 -11.64
C PRO A 26 14.77 -52.93 -12.96
N ASP A 27 13.52 -52.45 -12.90
CA ASP A 27 12.65 -52.25 -14.06
C ASP A 27 12.52 -50.79 -14.49
N VAL A 28 13.24 -49.86 -13.85
CA VAL A 28 13.14 -48.42 -14.14
C VAL A 28 14.50 -47.87 -14.55
N TYR A 29 14.51 -47.03 -15.58
CA TYR A 29 15.67 -46.33 -16.10
C TYR A 29 15.38 -44.83 -16.25
N TYR A 30 16.39 -44.01 -16.03
CA TYR A 30 16.38 -42.60 -16.39
C TYR A 30 17.09 -42.37 -17.72
N LEU A 31 16.49 -41.60 -18.60
CA LEU A 31 17.03 -41.16 -19.88
C LEU A 31 17.74 -39.82 -19.72
N TYR A 32 19.00 -39.73 -20.16
CA TYR A 32 19.71 -38.47 -20.20
C TYR A 32 19.09 -37.52 -21.25
N PRO A 33 19.03 -36.22 -20.97
CA PRO A 33 18.62 -35.23 -21.96
C PRO A 33 19.64 -35.10 -23.10
N GLU A 34 19.17 -34.61 -24.25
CA GLU A 34 20.02 -34.37 -25.41
C GLU A 34 20.99 -33.18 -25.17
N PRO A 35 22.22 -33.26 -25.69
CA PRO A 35 23.25 -32.24 -25.45
C PRO A 35 22.98 -30.87 -26.10
N PHE A 36 22.02 -30.81 -27.03
CA PHE A 36 21.53 -29.60 -27.72
C PHE A 36 20.01 -29.48 -27.56
N ALA A 37 19.52 -29.68 -26.35
CA ALA A 37 18.13 -29.38 -26.05
C ALA A 37 18.01 -27.87 -25.79
N LEU A 38 17.06 -27.19 -26.45
CA LEU A 38 16.16 -26.18 -25.86
C LEU A 38 15.36 -25.39 -26.90
N ILE A 39 14.15 -25.85 -27.23
CA ILE A 39 13.12 -25.13 -28.01
C ILE A 39 11.76 -25.39 -27.33
N VAL A 40 11.07 -24.29 -27.01
CA VAL A 40 9.60 -24.09 -26.91
C VAL A 40 8.80 -25.02 -26.00
N GLY A 41 8.38 -24.48 -24.86
CA GLY A 41 7.00 -24.70 -24.42
C GLY A 41 6.07 -23.79 -25.23
N ASP A 42 4.90 -24.29 -25.64
CA ASP A 42 3.79 -23.49 -26.15
C ASP A 42 2.78 -23.28 -25.00
N PRO A 43 2.53 -22.04 -24.53
CA PRO A 43 3.03 -20.77 -25.06
C PRO A 43 4.51 -20.50 -24.77
N LEU A 44 5.16 -19.72 -25.66
CA LEU A 44 6.58 -19.36 -25.53
C LEU A 44 6.85 -18.72 -24.17
N ALA A 45 7.64 -19.40 -23.35
CA ALA A 45 8.10 -18.89 -22.06
C ALA A 45 9.36 -18.01 -22.24
N PHE A 46 9.18 -16.86 -22.91
CA PHE A 46 10.21 -15.84 -23.11
C PHE A 46 9.58 -14.44 -23.12
N ALA A 47 10.13 -13.51 -22.34
CA ALA A 47 9.75 -12.11 -22.33
C ALA A 47 10.96 -11.19 -22.08
N LEU A 48 11.02 -10.08 -22.80
CA LEU A 48 11.88 -8.94 -22.52
C LEU A 48 10.99 -7.74 -22.17
N ASP A 49 10.90 -7.43 -20.88
CA ASP A 49 10.19 -6.26 -20.39
C ASP A 49 11.14 -5.07 -20.36
N ILE A 50 10.82 -4.02 -21.12
CA ILE A 50 11.64 -2.82 -21.24
C ILE A 50 10.98 -1.69 -20.47
N ILE A 51 11.64 -1.22 -19.43
CA ILE A 51 11.14 -0.12 -18.61
C ILE A 51 11.62 1.20 -19.19
N LEU A 52 10.66 1.98 -19.68
CA LEU A 52 10.90 3.30 -20.29
C LEU A 52 10.64 4.42 -19.28
N SER A 53 11.43 5.47 -19.38
CA SER A 53 11.11 6.79 -18.80
C SER A 53 10.01 7.49 -19.58
N LEU A 54 9.45 8.57 -19.01
CA LEU A 54 8.47 9.44 -19.69
C LEU A 54 9.02 10.09 -20.98
N SER A 55 10.34 10.23 -21.10
CA SER A 55 11.01 10.72 -22.31
C SER A 55 11.31 9.61 -23.31
N ASN A 56 10.74 8.41 -23.13
CA ASN A 56 10.97 7.19 -23.91
C ASN A 56 12.42 6.68 -23.91
N ASN A 57 13.28 7.14 -22.99
CA ASN A 57 14.59 6.53 -22.78
C ASN A 57 14.44 5.22 -22.00
N ILE A 58 15.17 4.18 -22.39
CA ILE A 58 15.28 2.92 -21.64
C ILE A 58 15.99 3.18 -20.32
N ILE A 59 15.39 2.76 -19.21
CA ILE A 59 15.97 2.85 -17.86
C ILE A 59 16.69 1.53 -17.53
N TYR A 60 15.98 0.42 -17.67
CA TYR A 60 16.45 -0.95 -17.47
C TYR A 60 15.47 -1.90 -18.17
N GLY A 61 15.75 -3.19 -18.13
CA GLY A 61 14.84 -4.22 -18.59
C GLY A 61 14.97 -5.50 -17.80
N ASP A 62 13.96 -6.36 -17.90
CA ASP A 62 13.95 -7.67 -17.28
C ASP A 62 13.78 -8.73 -18.39
N LEU A 63 14.71 -9.68 -18.43
CA LEU A 63 14.69 -10.82 -19.34
C LEU A 63 14.24 -12.06 -18.56
N ASP A 64 13.08 -12.59 -18.91
CA ASP A 64 12.53 -13.84 -18.39
C ASP A 64 12.53 -14.89 -19.50
N PHE A 65 13.12 -16.05 -19.25
CA PHE A 65 12.92 -17.18 -20.13
C PHE A 65 13.00 -18.52 -19.40
N THR A 66 12.25 -19.50 -19.91
CA THR A 66 12.27 -20.87 -19.41
C THR A 66 12.89 -21.81 -20.42
N ALA A 67 13.85 -22.57 -19.92
CA ALA A 67 14.54 -23.61 -20.63
C ALA A 67 13.93 -25.00 -20.34
N GLU A 68 13.35 -25.67 -21.35
CA GLU A 68 12.98 -27.09 -21.33
C GLU A 68 14.04 -28.11 -21.84
N LEU A 69 14.39 -29.09 -21.01
CA LEU A 69 15.24 -30.23 -21.36
C LEU A 69 14.51 -31.18 -22.33
N GLN A 70 15.15 -31.44 -23.47
CA GLN A 70 14.65 -32.36 -24.49
C GLN A 70 15.25 -33.74 -24.27
N PHE A 71 14.40 -34.75 -24.43
CA PHE A 71 14.78 -36.15 -24.32
C PHE A 71 14.52 -36.84 -25.66
N THR A 72 15.41 -37.75 -26.05
CA THR A 72 15.27 -38.44 -27.33
C THR A 72 13.93 -39.16 -27.42
N SER A 73 13.27 -39.11 -28.58
CA SER A 73 11.96 -39.70 -28.81
C SER A 73 11.92 -40.59 -30.07
N GLY A 74 10.87 -41.41 -30.21
CA GLY A 74 10.65 -42.25 -31.39
C GLY A 74 11.58 -43.46 -31.50
N SER A 75 12.19 -43.66 -32.69
CA SER A 75 12.85 -44.91 -33.08
C SER A 75 14.00 -45.40 -32.18
N ALA A 76 14.68 -44.48 -31.48
CA ALA A 76 15.73 -44.82 -30.51
C ALA A 76 15.14 -45.49 -29.26
N LEU A 77 14.06 -44.93 -28.70
CA LEU A 77 13.33 -45.53 -27.58
C LEU A 77 12.65 -46.84 -27.95
N GLU A 78 12.10 -46.96 -29.17
CA GLU A 78 11.53 -48.21 -29.67
C GLU A 78 12.57 -49.33 -29.75
N THR A 79 13.81 -48.99 -30.12
CA THR A 79 14.91 -49.96 -30.19
C THR A 79 15.35 -50.40 -28.80
N PHE A 80 15.47 -49.46 -27.86
CA PHE A 80 15.73 -49.78 -26.45
C PHE A 80 14.64 -50.68 -25.86
N ASN A 81 13.36 -50.34 -26.06
CA ASN A 81 12.23 -51.12 -25.55
C ASN A 81 12.16 -52.54 -26.14
N ARG A 82 12.64 -52.75 -27.38
CA ARG A 82 12.78 -54.10 -27.97
C ARG A 82 13.89 -54.92 -27.32
N GLN A 83 15.01 -54.28 -26.98
CA GLN A 83 16.14 -54.93 -26.31
C GLN A 83 15.90 -55.16 -24.82
N HIS A 84 15.07 -54.31 -24.20
CA HIS A 84 14.74 -54.32 -22.77
C HIS A 84 13.22 -54.28 -22.56
N PRO A 85 12.48 -55.36 -22.92
CA PRO A 85 11.03 -55.38 -22.82
C PRO A 85 10.55 -55.27 -21.37
N GLY A 86 9.48 -54.51 -21.15
CA GLY A 86 8.85 -54.34 -19.84
C GLY A 86 9.54 -53.35 -18.90
N LYS A 87 10.58 -52.65 -19.35
CA LYS A 87 11.27 -51.60 -18.57
C LYS A 87 10.57 -50.24 -18.74
N ALA A 88 10.47 -49.49 -17.64
CA ALA A 88 9.97 -48.12 -17.62
C ALA A 88 11.12 -47.13 -17.82
N ILE A 89 10.88 -46.06 -18.59
CA ILE A 89 11.84 -44.99 -18.83
C ILE A 89 11.26 -43.68 -18.32
N GLN A 90 12.07 -42.92 -17.58
CA GLN A 90 11.73 -41.61 -17.03
C GLN A 90 12.78 -40.58 -17.47
N GLY A 91 12.43 -39.29 -17.52
CA GLY A 91 13.42 -38.23 -17.72
C GLY A 91 14.37 -38.14 -16.53
N LEU A 92 15.67 -38.08 -16.78
CA LEU A 92 16.67 -37.94 -15.72
C LEU A 92 16.52 -36.59 -15.00
N PRO A 93 16.37 -36.57 -13.66
CA PRO A 93 16.37 -35.33 -12.91
C PRO A 93 17.74 -34.64 -12.99
N VAL A 94 17.75 -33.38 -13.42
CA VAL A 94 18.95 -32.54 -13.47
C VAL A 94 18.82 -31.42 -12.44
N ILE A 95 19.89 -31.18 -11.70
CA ILE A 95 20.01 -30.06 -10.77
C ILE A 95 20.73 -28.91 -11.51
N PRO A 96 20.05 -27.82 -11.88
CA PRO A 96 20.69 -26.68 -12.51
C PRO A 96 21.64 -25.99 -11.53
N TYR A 97 22.73 -25.42 -12.03
CA TYR A 97 23.68 -24.65 -11.23
C TYR A 97 23.74 -23.19 -11.68
N LYS A 98 24.27 -22.93 -12.88
CA LYS A 98 24.51 -21.56 -13.35
C LYS A 98 24.32 -21.45 -14.86
N LEU A 99 23.85 -20.29 -15.28
CA LEU A 99 23.75 -19.87 -16.67
C LEU A 99 24.81 -18.81 -16.97
N GLY A 100 25.62 -19.04 -18.00
CA GLY A 100 26.57 -18.06 -18.51
C GLY A 100 26.24 -17.66 -19.95
N PHE A 101 26.38 -16.38 -20.27
CA PHE A 101 26.23 -15.87 -21.63
C PHE A 101 27.57 -15.61 -22.30
N ARG A 102 27.56 -15.70 -23.63
CA ARG A 102 28.61 -15.21 -24.49
C ARG A 102 28.03 -14.29 -25.53
N SER A 103 28.58 -13.09 -25.63
CA SER A 103 28.27 -12.13 -26.68
C SER A 103 29.11 -12.38 -27.95
N PRO A 104 28.71 -11.81 -29.10
CA PRO A 104 29.55 -11.75 -30.29
C PRO A 104 30.91 -11.07 -30.00
N PRO A 105 31.99 -11.42 -30.74
CA PRO A 105 33.36 -10.95 -30.46
C PRO A 105 33.56 -9.43 -30.39
N ASP A 106 32.67 -8.66 -31.00
CA ASP A 106 32.76 -7.20 -31.13
C ASP A 106 31.78 -6.44 -30.19
N HIS A 107 31.11 -7.15 -29.29
CA HIS A 107 30.13 -6.57 -28.36
C HIS A 107 30.43 -6.98 -26.93
N ASP A 108 30.97 -6.07 -26.13
CA ASP A 108 31.02 -6.24 -24.67
C ASP A 108 29.61 -6.00 -24.10
N SER A 109 29.18 -6.86 -23.19
CA SER A 109 27.85 -6.78 -22.57
C SER A 109 27.93 -7.21 -21.12
N ALA A 110 27.26 -6.48 -20.23
CA ALA A 110 27.16 -6.81 -18.81
C ALA A 110 26.61 -8.23 -18.58
N LEU A 111 25.82 -8.77 -19.52
CA LEU A 111 25.36 -10.17 -19.52
C LEU A 111 26.49 -11.19 -19.46
N THR A 112 27.68 -10.86 -19.94
CA THR A 112 28.83 -11.78 -19.99
C THR A 112 29.74 -11.65 -18.78
N HIS A 113 29.50 -10.68 -17.90
CA HIS A 113 30.39 -10.37 -16.78
C HIS A 113 30.08 -11.20 -15.53
N GLN A 114 28.93 -11.86 -15.49
CA GLN A 114 28.49 -12.66 -14.37
C GLN A 114 27.68 -13.88 -14.80
N ASP A 115 27.53 -14.81 -13.86
CA ASP A 115 26.72 -16.02 -14.03
C ASP A 115 25.41 -15.91 -13.26
N TYR A 116 24.33 -16.41 -13.86
CA TYR A 116 22.97 -16.27 -13.36
C TYR A 116 22.48 -17.55 -12.68
N ASP A 117 21.82 -17.39 -11.54
CA ASP A 117 21.17 -18.49 -10.82
C ASP A 117 19.81 -18.83 -11.46
N PRO A 118 19.42 -20.10 -11.49
CA PRO A 118 18.05 -20.49 -11.84
C PRO A 118 17.07 -19.95 -10.79
N THR A 119 15.99 -19.31 -11.25
CA THR A 119 14.92 -18.78 -10.37
C THR A 119 13.94 -19.87 -9.95
N TRP A 120 13.62 -20.79 -10.87
CA TRP A 120 12.74 -21.92 -10.62
C TRP A 120 13.18 -23.12 -11.48
N TYR A 121 12.96 -24.36 -10.99
CA TYR A 121 13.23 -25.55 -11.78
C TYR A 121 12.29 -26.72 -11.44
N SER A 122 12.00 -27.51 -12.46
CA SER A 122 11.31 -28.79 -12.41
C SER A 122 12.18 -29.88 -13.06
N ALA A 123 11.68 -31.11 -13.16
CA ALA A 123 12.42 -32.19 -13.81
C ALA A 123 12.73 -31.93 -15.30
N GLN A 124 11.99 -31.03 -15.95
CA GLN A 124 12.11 -30.75 -17.38
C GLN A 124 12.32 -29.26 -17.68
N SER A 125 11.96 -28.34 -16.78
CA SER A 125 11.98 -26.89 -17.06
C SER A 125 12.86 -26.15 -16.08
N ILE A 126 13.60 -25.13 -16.53
CA ILE A 126 14.50 -24.30 -15.73
C ILE A 126 14.28 -22.83 -16.11
N GLN A 127 13.79 -22.00 -15.19
CA GLN A 127 13.51 -20.59 -15.43
C GLN A 127 14.65 -19.69 -14.98
N PHE A 128 14.92 -18.65 -15.76
CA PHE A 128 15.85 -17.57 -15.44
C PHE A 128 15.17 -16.21 -15.56
N LEU A 129 15.23 -15.43 -14.48
CA LEU A 129 14.83 -14.02 -14.47
C LEU A 129 16.08 -13.15 -14.28
N ILE A 130 16.35 -12.29 -15.24
CA ILE A 130 17.60 -11.53 -15.33
C ILE A 130 17.31 -10.05 -15.52
N SER A 131 17.71 -9.23 -14.54
CA SER A 131 17.67 -7.77 -14.68
C SER A 131 18.85 -7.24 -15.50
N LEU A 132 18.55 -6.33 -16.41
CA LEU A 132 19.45 -5.76 -17.41
C LEU A 132 19.56 -4.24 -17.21
N ASP A 133 20.76 -3.69 -17.32
CA ASP A 133 20.94 -2.24 -17.42
C ASP A 133 20.42 -1.68 -18.76
N ALA A 134 20.37 -0.35 -18.89
CA ALA A 134 19.85 0.32 -20.09
C ALA A 134 20.55 -0.11 -21.39
N ASP A 135 21.89 -0.17 -21.38
CA ASP A 135 22.70 -0.49 -22.55
C ASP A 135 22.50 -1.95 -22.99
N THR A 136 22.50 -2.86 -22.03
CA THR A 136 22.24 -4.29 -22.24
C THR A 136 20.80 -4.53 -22.70
N THR A 137 19.83 -3.81 -22.14
CA THR A 137 18.42 -3.88 -22.57
C THR A 137 18.27 -3.43 -24.01
N GLN A 138 18.93 -2.33 -24.40
CA GLN A 138 18.94 -1.86 -25.78
C GLN A 138 19.60 -2.87 -26.71
N LEU A 139 20.71 -3.48 -26.29
CA LEU A 139 21.38 -4.54 -27.04
C LEU A 139 20.47 -5.76 -27.21
N MET A 140 19.79 -6.22 -26.15
CA MET A 140 18.85 -7.35 -26.22
C MET A 140 17.67 -7.07 -27.14
N LYS A 141 17.06 -5.88 -27.01
CA LYS A 141 16.00 -5.42 -27.93
C LYS A 141 16.47 -5.49 -29.38
N LYS A 142 17.69 -5.01 -29.65
CA LYS A 142 18.28 -5.04 -30.99
C LYS A 142 18.57 -6.46 -31.47
N THR A 143 19.11 -7.33 -30.60
CA THR A 143 19.38 -8.74 -30.90
C THR A 143 18.12 -9.48 -31.30
N LEU A 144 16.99 -9.21 -30.64
CA LEU A 144 15.69 -9.81 -30.96
C LEU A 144 15.14 -9.33 -32.31
N LEU A 145 15.27 -8.03 -32.62
CA LEU A 145 14.69 -7.42 -33.84
C LEU A 145 15.56 -7.56 -35.08
N ASP A 146 16.87 -7.31 -34.98
CA ASP A 146 17.79 -7.13 -36.12
C ASP A 146 18.55 -8.41 -36.50
N ASN A 147 18.21 -9.56 -35.89
CA ASN A 147 18.86 -10.85 -36.14
C ASN A 147 20.40 -10.77 -36.01
N ILE A 148 20.90 -10.08 -34.98
CA ILE A 148 22.33 -10.06 -34.65
C ILE A 148 22.67 -11.45 -34.11
N VAL A 149 23.16 -12.31 -35.01
CA VAL A 149 23.54 -13.70 -34.71
C VAL A 149 24.72 -13.69 -33.75
N GLY A 150 24.60 -14.36 -32.59
CA GLY A 150 25.78 -14.77 -31.84
C GLY A 150 25.73 -14.77 -30.31
N PHE A 151 24.58 -14.46 -29.67
CA PHE A 151 24.44 -14.73 -28.24
C PHE A 151 24.24 -16.23 -28.02
N ASN A 152 25.22 -16.89 -27.42
CA ASN A 152 25.09 -18.26 -26.95
C ASN A 152 24.99 -18.23 -25.44
N ALA A 153 24.20 -19.14 -24.88
CA ALA A 153 24.20 -19.37 -23.45
C ALA A 153 24.55 -20.82 -23.14
N ARG A 154 25.11 -21.01 -21.95
CA ARG A 154 25.49 -22.33 -21.43
C ARG A 154 24.87 -22.50 -20.06
N ILE A 155 24.14 -23.59 -19.86
CA ILE A 155 23.69 -24.02 -18.53
C ILE A 155 24.64 -25.10 -18.05
N ASP A 156 25.24 -24.89 -16.89
CA ASP A 156 25.94 -25.91 -16.12
C ASP A 156 25.02 -26.47 -15.03
N GLY A 157 25.14 -27.77 -14.75
CA GLY A 157 24.35 -28.46 -13.76
C GLY A 157 24.95 -29.80 -13.33
N PHE A 158 24.18 -30.57 -12.57
CA PHE A 158 24.60 -31.86 -12.02
C PHE A 158 23.51 -32.90 -12.08
N VAL A 159 23.92 -34.16 -12.20
CA VAL A 159 23.08 -35.31 -11.90
C VAL A 159 23.54 -35.88 -10.57
N GLU A 160 22.64 -35.93 -9.59
CA GLU A 160 22.89 -36.57 -8.31
C GLU A 160 22.49 -38.05 -8.38
N GLY A 161 23.40 -38.94 -8.02
CA GLY A 161 23.19 -40.38 -8.14
C GLY A 161 24.11 -41.19 -7.23
N VAL A 162 23.83 -42.50 -7.13
CA VAL A 162 24.62 -43.45 -6.34
C VAL A 162 25.89 -43.78 -7.11
N SER A 163 27.03 -43.50 -6.50
CA SER A 163 28.34 -43.80 -7.08
C SER A 163 28.61 -45.31 -7.13
N PRO A 164 29.40 -45.83 -8.10
CA PRO A 164 29.68 -47.25 -8.20
C PRO A 164 30.28 -47.83 -6.92
N ARG A 165 29.81 -49.03 -6.53
CA ARG A 165 30.33 -49.73 -5.35
C ARG A 165 31.31 -50.80 -5.80
N LEU A 166 32.57 -50.65 -5.42
CA LEU A 166 33.66 -51.56 -5.79
C LEU A 166 34.41 -52.03 -4.56
N ASN A 167 34.95 -53.25 -4.60
CA ASN A 167 35.57 -53.89 -3.44
C ASN A 167 37.00 -53.40 -3.14
N TYR A 168 37.23 -52.09 -3.22
CA TYR A 168 38.54 -51.47 -3.02
C TYR A 168 38.52 -50.35 -1.98
N THR A 169 39.63 -50.20 -1.29
CA THR A 169 39.94 -49.05 -0.43
C THR A 169 41.22 -48.40 -0.94
N LEU A 170 41.21 -47.08 -1.06
CA LEU A 170 42.37 -46.30 -1.49
C LEU A 170 42.96 -45.49 -0.34
N ASP A 171 44.26 -45.29 -0.37
CA ASP A 171 45.00 -44.43 0.55
C ASP A 171 45.97 -43.55 -0.24
N CYS A 172 45.87 -42.24 -0.09
CA CYS A 172 46.71 -41.28 -0.81
C CYS A 172 46.90 -39.97 -0.05
N ASP A 173 47.91 -39.19 -0.48
CA ASP A 173 47.94 -37.75 -0.21
C ASP A 173 47.15 -37.03 -1.33
N PRO A 174 46.03 -36.37 -1.01
CA PRO A 174 45.20 -35.72 -2.02
C PRO A 174 45.90 -34.51 -2.67
N GLY A 175 46.86 -33.86 -2.00
CA GLY A 175 47.65 -32.78 -2.58
C GLY A 175 48.59 -33.30 -3.66
N GLN A 176 49.29 -34.41 -3.39
CA GLN A 176 50.14 -35.07 -4.40
C GLN A 176 49.31 -35.60 -5.57
N LEU A 177 48.17 -36.24 -5.29
CA LEU A 177 47.29 -36.76 -6.33
C LEU A 177 46.74 -35.66 -7.23
N ILE A 178 46.21 -34.58 -6.66
CA ILE A 178 45.64 -33.48 -7.46
C ILE A 178 46.73 -32.73 -8.22
N ALA A 179 47.93 -32.58 -7.66
CA ALA A 179 49.08 -31.99 -8.37
C ALA A 179 49.51 -32.85 -9.57
N GLU A 180 49.58 -34.18 -9.41
CA GLU A 180 49.88 -35.11 -10.51
C GLU A 180 48.82 -35.02 -11.62
N LEU A 181 47.54 -34.99 -11.25
CA LEU A 181 46.45 -34.82 -12.21
C LEU A 181 46.54 -33.47 -12.92
N ALA A 182 46.82 -32.38 -12.20
CA ALA A 182 46.94 -31.04 -12.77
C ALA A 182 48.09 -30.88 -13.75
N ALA A 183 49.20 -31.59 -13.53
CA ALA A 183 50.36 -31.56 -14.40
C ALA A 183 50.15 -32.30 -15.74
N ASN A 184 49.27 -33.30 -15.76
CA ASN A 184 49.17 -34.24 -16.88
C ASN A 184 47.82 -34.25 -17.61
N VAL A 185 46.74 -33.81 -16.96
CA VAL A 185 45.42 -33.73 -17.61
C VAL A 185 45.37 -32.50 -18.51
N LYS A 186 45.17 -32.72 -19.80
CA LYS A 186 45.05 -31.65 -20.79
C LYS A 186 43.90 -30.70 -20.44
N ASP A 187 44.14 -29.41 -20.62
CA ASP A 187 43.20 -28.30 -20.36
C ASP A 187 42.76 -28.17 -18.88
N ALA A 188 43.47 -28.83 -17.95
CA ALA A 188 43.39 -28.51 -16.54
C ALA A 188 43.90 -27.08 -16.30
N LYS A 189 43.18 -26.31 -15.49
CA LYS A 189 43.50 -24.89 -15.25
C LYS A 189 43.28 -24.47 -13.80
N PRO A 190 44.11 -23.56 -13.26
CA PRO A 190 43.88 -22.98 -11.95
C PRO A 190 42.52 -22.27 -11.88
N ALA A 191 41.86 -22.39 -10.74
CA ALA A 191 40.65 -21.68 -10.37
C ALA A 191 40.87 -20.92 -9.06
N SER A 192 39.90 -20.07 -8.68
CA SER A 192 39.96 -19.31 -7.44
C SER A 192 40.05 -20.22 -6.21
N ASN A 193 40.54 -19.67 -5.08
CA ASN A 193 40.64 -20.35 -3.80
C ASN A 193 41.50 -21.63 -3.82
N ASN A 194 42.59 -21.62 -4.59
CA ASN A 194 43.56 -22.72 -4.67
C ASN A 194 42.91 -24.04 -5.11
N ARG A 195 42.05 -23.95 -6.12
CA ARG A 195 41.39 -25.08 -6.75
C ARG A 195 41.86 -25.23 -8.18
N ILE A 196 41.63 -26.40 -8.76
CA ILE A 196 41.98 -26.71 -10.14
C ILE A 196 40.73 -27.24 -10.83
N ALA A 197 40.37 -26.63 -11.96
CA ALA A 197 39.29 -27.08 -12.82
C ALA A 197 39.82 -28.08 -13.83
N PHE A 198 39.12 -29.20 -13.95
CA PHE A 198 39.45 -30.31 -14.84
C PHE A 198 38.29 -30.60 -15.79
N PRO A 199 38.53 -30.72 -17.10
CA PRO A 199 37.54 -31.30 -18.02
C PRO A 199 37.22 -32.73 -17.58
N TYR A 200 35.97 -33.01 -17.22
CA TYR A 200 35.59 -34.25 -16.54
C TYR A 200 35.86 -35.50 -17.39
N VAL A 201 35.60 -35.43 -18.69
CA VAL A 201 35.85 -36.54 -19.63
C VAL A 201 37.35 -36.84 -19.74
N LEU A 202 38.18 -35.81 -19.94
CA LEU A 202 39.63 -35.98 -20.07
C LEU A 202 40.27 -36.45 -18.76
N LEU A 203 39.79 -35.95 -17.62
CA LEU A 203 40.22 -36.42 -16.30
C LEU A 203 39.87 -37.89 -16.09
N THR A 204 38.64 -38.30 -16.43
CA THR A 204 38.20 -39.70 -16.32
C THR A 204 39.05 -40.60 -17.20
N GLN A 205 39.30 -40.20 -18.45
CA GLN A 205 40.16 -40.92 -19.38
C GLN A 205 41.59 -41.06 -18.85
N TYR A 206 42.18 -39.98 -18.35
CA TYR A 206 43.54 -39.99 -17.83
C TYR A 206 43.69 -40.95 -16.64
N VAL A 207 42.76 -40.90 -15.67
CA VAL A 207 42.75 -41.80 -14.51
C VAL A 207 42.58 -43.25 -14.94
N TYR A 208 41.67 -43.51 -15.89
CA TYR A 208 41.45 -44.83 -16.46
C TYR A 208 42.73 -45.41 -17.10
N GLU A 209 43.45 -44.61 -17.90
CA GLU A 209 44.64 -45.06 -18.64
C GLU A 209 45.91 -45.17 -17.76
N ASN A 210 46.00 -44.40 -16.67
CA ASN A 210 47.24 -44.23 -15.90
C ASN A 210 47.13 -44.67 -14.44
N LEU A 211 46.15 -45.52 -14.09
CA LEU A 211 45.85 -45.92 -12.71
C LEU A 211 47.09 -46.36 -11.89
N SER A 212 47.97 -47.15 -12.51
CA SER A 212 49.18 -47.70 -11.88
C SER A 212 50.28 -46.67 -11.61
N ARG A 213 50.18 -45.47 -12.20
CA ARG A 213 51.17 -44.38 -12.07
C ARG A 213 50.72 -43.31 -11.08
N LEU A 214 49.46 -43.30 -10.70
CA LEU A 214 48.93 -42.31 -9.78
C LEU A 214 49.49 -42.53 -8.35
N PRO A 215 49.73 -41.46 -7.57
CA PRO A 215 50.28 -41.55 -6.21
C PRO A 215 49.22 -42.01 -5.20
N LEU A 216 48.74 -43.25 -5.35
CA LEU A 216 47.69 -43.85 -4.54
C LEU A 216 47.94 -45.34 -4.31
N LEU A 217 47.66 -45.81 -3.09
CA LEU A 217 47.73 -47.21 -2.70
C LEU A 217 46.33 -47.82 -2.79
N ILE A 218 46.17 -48.91 -3.54
CA ILE A 218 44.89 -49.61 -3.72
C ILE A 218 44.92 -50.94 -2.96
N SER A 219 43.93 -51.19 -2.12
CA SER A 219 43.77 -52.43 -1.36
C SER A 219 42.40 -53.07 -1.60
N PRO A 220 42.32 -54.32 -2.09
CA PRO A 220 43.42 -55.12 -2.64
C PRO A 220 44.00 -54.48 -3.91
N ALA A 221 45.18 -54.91 -4.36
CA ALA A 221 45.79 -54.39 -5.58
C ALA A 221 44.84 -54.53 -6.79
N PHE A 222 44.71 -53.47 -7.58
CA PHE A 222 43.85 -53.47 -8.76
C PHE A 222 44.48 -54.38 -9.84
N SER A 223 43.81 -55.48 -10.17
CA SER A 223 44.31 -56.51 -11.10
C SER A 223 43.36 -56.82 -12.26
N SER A 224 42.23 -56.09 -12.37
CA SER A 224 41.27 -56.34 -13.44
C SER A 224 41.83 -55.94 -14.80
N THR A 225 41.66 -56.84 -15.78
CA THR A 225 41.96 -56.58 -17.19
C THR A 225 40.73 -56.13 -17.99
N ASN A 226 39.55 -56.06 -17.35
CA ASN A 226 38.32 -55.65 -17.99
C ASN A 226 38.26 -54.11 -18.13
N PRO A 227 38.25 -53.55 -19.35
CA PRO A 227 38.17 -52.10 -19.57
C PRO A 227 36.97 -51.43 -18.88
N ALA A 228 35.82 -52.12 -18.83
CA ALA A 228 34.62 -51.59 -18.19
C ALA A 228 34.79 -51.45 -16.66
N GLU A 229 35.50 -52.38 -16.03
CA GLU A 229 35.75 -52.33 -14.59
C GLU A 229 36.79 -51.25 -14.24
N ALA A 230 37.82 -51.08 -15.06
CA ALA A 230 38.78 -49.99 -14.90
C ALA A 230 38.13 -48.60 -15.09
N LEU A 231 37.22 -48.47 -16.06
CA LEU A 231 36.45 -47.22 -16.24
C LEU A 231 35.54 -46.94 -15.04
N LEU A 232 34.82 -47.96 -14.55
CA LEU A 232 34.00 -47.84 -13.34
C LEU A 232 34.85 -47.46 -12.11
N PHE A 233 36.07 -48.01 -11.99
CA PHE A 233 37.01 -47.65 -10.93
C PHE A 233 37.40 -46.18 -11.02
N ALA A 234 37.82 -45.71 -12.20
CA ALA A 234 38.17 -44.31 -12.42
C ALA A 234 37.02 -43.37 -12.04
N GLN A 235 35.80 -43.69 -12.50
CA GLN A 235 34.61 -42.93 -12.17
C GLN A 235 34.30 -42.93 -10.65
N ALA A 236 34.37 -44.09 -9.99
CA ALA A 236 34.13 -44.21 -8.55
C ALA A 236 35.16 -43.41 -7.72
N LEU A 237 36.44 -43.44 -8.13
CA LEU A 237 37.48 -42.63 -7.52
C LEU A 237 37.18 -41.13 -7.68
N LEU A 238 36.84 -40.69 -8.90
CA LEU A 238 36.52 -39.29 -9.17
C LEU A 238 35.27 -38.81 -8.42
N ASP A 239 34.24 -39.66 -8.31
CA ASP A 239 33.04 -39.38 -7.53
C ASP A 239 33.40 -39.14 -6.04
N ARG A 240 34.26 -39.97 -5.45
CA ARG A 240 34.71 -39.82 -4.05
C ARG A 240 35.61 -38.60 -3.86
N LEU A 241 36.51 -38.33 -4.81
CA LEU A 241 37.34 -37.13 -4.81
C LEU A 241 36.49 -35.87 -4.91
N PHE A 242 35.46 -35.87 -5.77
CA PHE A 242 34.52 -34.78 -5.87
C PHE A 242 33.70 -34.59 -4.58
N ASN A 243 33.20 -35.67 -3.98
CA ASN A 243 32.48 -35.57 -2.70
C ASN A 243 33.34 -34.97 -1.58
N THR A 244 34.65 -35.23 -1.58
CA THR A 244 35.55 -34.82 -0.49
C THR A 244 36.16 -33.44 -0.73
N LEU A 245 36.55 -33.14 -1.97
CA LEU A 245 37.38 -31.99 -2.33
C LEU A 245 36.76 -31.13 -3.44
N GLY A 246 35.67 -31.61 -4.04
CA GLY A 246 35.03 -31.01 -5.18
C GLY A 246 34.22 -29.77 -4.86
N SER A 247 34.04 -28.95 -5.88
CA SER A 247 33.02 -27.91 -5.94
C SER A 247 32.51 -27.78 -7.36
N PRO A 248 31.28 -27.26 -7.54
CA PRO A 248 30.80 -26.84 -8.85
C PRO A 248 31.77 -25.90 -9.58
N TYR A 249 31.79 -25.98 -10.92
CA TYR A 249 32.60 -25.11 -11.77
C TYR A 249 31.85 -24.81 -13.06
N ILE A 250 31.96 -23.57 -13.49
CA ILE A 250 31.28 -23.05 -14.67
C ILE A 250 32.30 -23.05 -15.80
N GLY A 251 32.02 -23.81 -16.85
CA GLY A 251 32.92 -23.88 -17.99
C GLY A 251 32.76 -22.69 -18.92
N ASN A 252 33.60 -22.61 -19.95
CA ASN A 252 33.44 -21.53 -20.94
C ASN A 252 32.13 -21.73 -21.72
N ALA A 253 31.33 -20.68 -21.83
CA ALA A 253 30.05 -20.64 -22.53
C ALA A 253 30.12 -21.03 -24.03
N ASN A 254 31.32 -21.15 -24.59
CA ASN A 254 31.55 -21.59 -25.98
C ASN A 254 31.82 -23.10 -26.16
N THR A 255 31.91 -23.88 -25.07
CA THR A 255 32.21 -25.31 -25.15
C THR A 255 31.14 -26.13 -24.45
N ASN A 256 30.81 -27.31 -24.99
CA ASN A 256 30.00 -28.30 -24.30
C ASN A 256 30.86 -29.23 -23.41
N THR A 257 31.91 -28.66 -22.81
CA THR A 257 32.85 -29.41 -21.97
C THR A 257 32.42 -29.29 -20.53
N THR A 258 32.03 -30.40 -19.91
CA THR A 258 31.74 -30.47 -18.48
C THR A 258 33.01 -30.41 -17.65
N TYR A 259 32.99 -29.66 -16.56
CA TYR A 259 34.14 -29.53 -15.66
C TYR A 259 33.78 -29.97 -14.24
N ILE A 260 34.79 -30.44 -13.50
CA ILE A 260 34.75 -30.48 -12.04
C ILE A 260 35.92 -29.64 -11.50
N CYS A 261 35.77 -29.08 -10.31
CA CYS A 261 36.84 -28.34 -9.67
C CYS A 261 37.21 -28.97 -8.34
N LEU A 262 38.49 -29.29 -8.15
CA LEU A 262 39.02 -29.96 -6.96
C LEU A 262 39.94 -29.00 -6.19
N LEU A 263 39.80 -28.96 -4.87
CA LEU A 263 40.69 -28.23 -3.98
C LEU A 263 42.08 -28.89 -3.97
N LEU A 264 43.15 -28.11 -4.20
CA LEU A 264 44.53 -28.56 -4.04
C LEU A 264 44.98 -28.32 -2.58
N PRO A 265 45.06 -29.31 -1.68
CA PRO A 265 45.41 -29.05 -0.29
C PRO A 265 46.87 -28.61 -0.14
N GLN A 266 47.10 -27.56 0.65
CA GLN A 266 48.45 -26.97 0.89
C GLN A 266 49.28 -27.77 1.92
N LYS A 267 48.65 -28.63 2.72
CA LYS A 267 49.32 -29.45 3.75
C LYS A 267 49.14 -30.91 3.41
N GLN A 268 50.21 -31.69 3.56
CA GLN A 268 50.14 -33.14 3.43
C GLN A 268 49.12 -33.70 4.42
N ARG A 269 48.20 -34.51 3.90
CA ARG A 269 47.11 -35.12 4.66
C ARG A 269 46.87 -36.51 4.10
N ARG A 270 46.65 -37.48 4.98
CA ARG A 270 46.25 -38.81 4.56
C ARG A 270 44.75 -38.81 4.27
N LEU A 271 44.35 -39.25 3.08
CA LEU A 271 42.95 -39.46 2.70
C LEU A 271 42.73 -40.95 2.43
N ILE A 272 41.79 -41.54 3.17
CA ILE A 272 41.35 -42.93 2.96
C ILE A 272 39.98 -42.88 2.28
N ILE A 273 39.86 -43.54 1.13
CA ILE A 273 38.65 -43.58 0.31
C ILE A 273 38.14 -45.03 0.27
N ASP A 274 36.93 -45.27 0.75
CA ASP A 274 36.28 -46.59 0.66
C ASP A 274 35.29 -46.62 -0.53
N LEU A 275 35.61 -47.41 -1.56
CA LEU A 275 34.73 -47.60 -2.72
C LEU A 275 33.61 -48.60 -2.47
N LYS A 276 33.64 -49.37 -1.36
CA LYS A 276 32.55 -50.30 -1.01
C LYS A 276 31.33 -49.57 -0.49
N ARG A 277 31.56 -48.41 0.13
CA ARG A 277 30.51 -47.63 0.78
C ARG A 277 29.53 -47.08 -0.26
N VAL A 278 28.24 -47.23 0.04
CA VAL A 278 27.17 -46.62 -0.75
C VAL A 278 27.14 -45.12 -0.44
N GLU A 279 27.42 -44.30 -1.44
CA GLU A 279 27.43 -42.83 -1.32
C GLU A 279 26.76 -42.18 -2.54
N LEU A 280 26.07 -41.07 -2.29
CA LEU A 280 25.61 -40.17 -3.35
C LEU A 280 26.77 -39.31 -3.84
N THR A 281 26.76 -38.97 -5.12
CA THR A 281 27.71 -38.08 -5.75
C THR A 281 27.02 -37.27 -6.84
N ARG A 282 27.68 -36.22 -7.31
CA ARG A 282 27.18 -35.34 -8.36
C ARG A 282 28.12 -35.41 -9.56
N ARG A 283 27.60 -35.81 -10.71
CA ARG A 283 28.34 -35.79 -11.98
C ARG A 283 27.93 -34.56 -12.79
N PRO A 284 28.90 -33.81 -13.35
CA PRO A 284 28.59 -32.58 -14.07
C PRO A 284 27.87 -32.88 -15.39
N ILE A 285 26.95 -32.01 -15.77
CA ILE A 285 26.32 -31.95 -17.08
C ILE A 285 26.27 -30.49 -17.53
N CYS A 286 26.36 -30.24 -18.83
CA CYS A 286 26.18 -28.92 -19.39
C CYS A 286 25.40 -28.97 -20.70
N PHE A 287 24.73 -27.87 -21.02
CA PHE A 287 23.93 -27.69 -22.23
C PHE A 287 24.30 -26.37 -22.88
N LEU A 288 24.56 -26.40 -24.17
CA LEU A 288 24.63 -25.18 -24.98
C LEU A 288 23.23 -24.89 -25.51
N LEU A 289 22.80 -23.65 -25.36
CA LEU A 289 21.50 -23.20 -25.82
C LEU A 289 21.60 -21.85 -26.54
N ASP A 290 20.68 -21.63 -27.47
CA ASP A 290 20.38 -20.32 -28.02
C ASP A 290 19.01 -19.90 -27.48
N PRO A 291 18.97 -19.15 -26.36
CA PRO A 291 17.69 -18.77 -25.75
C PRO A 291 16.89 -17.80 -26.64
N PHE A 292 17.53 -17.23 -27.65
CA PHE A 292 16.98 -16.16 -28.46
C PHE A 292 16.50 -16.64 -29.83
N ALA A 293 16.96 -17.78 -30.33
CA ALA A 293 16.63 -18.27 -31.68
C ALA A 293 15.12 -18.25 -31.98
N MET A 294 14.29 -18.78 -31.08
CA MET A 294 12.83 -18.78 -31.28
C MET A 294 12.22 -17.39 -31.01
N ALA A 295 12.66 -16.71 -29.95
CA ALA A 295 12.18 -15.35 -29.64
C ALA A 295 12.47 -14.38 -30.81
N GLN A 296 13.58 -14.54 -31.52
CA GLN A 296 13.92 -13.81 -32.75
C GLN A 296 13.01 -14.17 -33.92
N GLN A 297 12.57 -15.43 -34.04
CA GLN A 297 11.60 -15.82 -35.07
C GLN A 297 10.26 -15.16 -34.82
N ILE A 298 9.76 -15.18 -33.58
CA ILE A 298 8.51 -14.51 -33.20
C ILE A 298 8.64 -13.00 -33.32
N ALA A 299 9.75 -12.41 -32.83
CA ALA A 299 9.98 -10.97 -32.88
C ALA A 299 9.99 -10.37 -34.29
N LYS A 300 10.30 -11.17 -35.32
CA LYS A 300 10.25 -10.72 -36.73
C LYS A 300 8.83 -10.50 -37.24
N GLU A 301 7.86 -11.28 -36.75
CA GLU A 301 6.47 -11.22 -37.20
C GLU A 301 5.59 -10.43 -36.23
N ALA A 302 5.80 -10.60 -34.92
CA ALA A 302 5.03 -10.00 -33.83
C ALA A 302 5.94 -9.65 -32.64
N PRO A 303 6.74 -8.56 -32.72
CA PRO A 303 7.65 -8.10 -31.65
C PRO A 303 6.99 -8.03 -30.26
N GLU A 304 5.74 -7.59 -30.21
CA GLU A 304 4.97 -7.37 -28.99
C GLU A 304 4.65 -8.64 -28.19
N GLN A 305 4.84 -9.83 -28.77
CA GLN A 305 4.67 -11.10 -28.06
C GLN A 305 5.87 -11.46 -27.19
N VAL A 306 7.02 -10.83 -27.43
CA VAL A 306 8.29 -11.13 -26.74
C VAL A 306 8.96 -9.89 -26.19
N ILE A 307 8.63 -8.69 -26.67
CA ILE A 307 9.15 -7.41 -26.18
C ILE A 307 7.97 -6.58 -25.69
N HIS A 308 7.90 -6.36 -24.38
CA HIS A 308 6.91 -5.46 -23.79
C HIS A 308 7.59 -4.15 -23.42
N GLN A 309 6.94 -3.03 -23.70
CA GLN A 309 7.44 -1.72 -23.31
C GLN A 309 6.52 -1.13 -22.26
N ILE A 310 7.04 -0.96 -21.05
CA ILE A 310 6.30 -0.47 -19.90
C ILE A 310 6.88 0.89 -19.54
N THR A 311 6.07 1.94 -19.61
CA THR A 311 6.49 3.25 -19.10
C THR A 311 6.40 3.22 -17.58
N ALA A 312 7.52 3.44 -16.89
CA ALA A 312 7.52 3.57 -15.44
C ALA A 312 6.51 4.65 -15.04
N PRO A 313 5.60 4.38 -14.08
CA PRO A 313 4.68 5.41 -13.63
C PRO A 313 5.49 6.59 -13.13
N ALA A 314 5.06 7.80 -13.48
CA ALA A 314 5.72 9.02 -13.03
C ALA A 314 5.84 8.96 -11.50
N LEU A 315 7.05 9.16 -10.97
CA LEU A 315 7.20 9.36 -9.53
C LEU A 315 6.30 10.55 -9.15
N PRO A 316 5.31 10.34 -8.28
CA PRO A 316 4.48 11.44 -7.87
C PRO A 316 5.34 12.44 -7.08
N ASP A 317 4.91 13.70 -7.02
CA ASP A 317 5.63 14.72 -6.26
C ASP A 317 5.96 14.22 -4.86
N GLY A 318 7.17 14.53 -4.37
CA GLY A 318 7.64 14.06 -3.06
C GLY A 318 6.76 14.52 -1.88
N ASN A 319 5.88 15.50 -2.12
CA ASN A 319 4.89 15.96 -1.16
C ASN A 319 3.46 15.67 -1.64
N LEU A 320 2.67 15.06 -0.76
CA LEU A 320 1.23 14.96 -0.91
C LEU A 320 0.56 16.14 -0.20
N ARG A 321 -0.14 16.99 -0.96
CA ARG A 321 -0.94 18.09 -0.41
C ARG A 321 -2.41 17.70 -0.35
N ILE A 322 -3.01 17.87 0.84
CA ILE A 322 -4.44 17.66 1.07
C ILE A 322 -5.02 19.00 1.53
N ASN A 323 -5.94 19.54 0.74
CA ASN A 323 -6.63 20.78 1.07
C ASN A 323 -7.99 20.47 1.67
N ILE A 324 -8.32 21.13 2.77
CA ILE A 324 -9.65 21.04 3.39
C ILE A 324 -10.33 22.39 3.23
N LEU A 325 -11.46 22.42 2.54
CA LEU A 325 -12.37 23.56 2.50
C LEU A 325 -13.39 23.40 3.62
N TYR A 326 -13.66 24.46 4.39
CA TYR A 326 -14.58 24.37 5.52
C TYR A 326 -15.41 25.63 5.70
N ALA A 327 -16.60 25.46 6.28
CA ALA A 327 -17.41 26.55 6.83
C ALA A 327 -17.17 26.68 8.34
N PHE A 328 -16.61 27.80 8.78
CA PHE A 328 -16.38 28.07 10.20
C PHE A 328 -17.69 28.51 10.89
N PRO A 329 -18.07 27.94 12.05
CA PRO A 329 -19.21 28.42 12.83
C PRO A 329 -19.01 29.87 13.28
N GLN A 330 -19.74 30.79 12.67
CA GLN A 330 -19.61 32.22 12.99
C GLN A 330 -19.99 32.47 14.45
N GLY A 331 -19.18 33.27 15.14
CA GLY A 331 -19.41 33.58 16.56
C GLY A 331 -19.00 32.46 17.52
N LEU A 332 -18.22 31.46 17.09
CA LEU A 332 -17.68 30.44 17.99
C LEU A 332 -16.94 31.12 19.16
N LYS A 333 -17.43 30.89 20.38
CA LYS A 333 -16.94 31.58 21.57
C LYS A 333 -15.49 31.19 21.88
N ASP A 334 -14.71 32.17 22.33
CA ASP A 334 -13.36 31.97 22.84
C ASP A 334 -13.32 30.86 23.90
N GLY A 335 -12.45 29.88 23.68
CA GLY A 335 -12.35 28.67 24.50
C GLY A 335 -12.89 27.42 23.80
N ALA A 336 -13.85 27.53 22.87
CA ALA A 336 -14.20 26.39 22.02
C ALA A 336 -13.41 26.46 20.70
N PHE A 337 -12.88 25.33 20.22
CA PHE A 337 -12.10 25.30 18.98
C PHE A 337 -12.26 24.00 18.21
N ILE A 338 -12.13 24.09 16.89
CA ILE A 338 -12.29 22.96 15.98
C ILE A 338 -10.95 22.68 15.31
N ASP A 339 -10.50 21.44 15.38
CA ASP A 339 -9.31 20.99 14.67
C ASP A 339 -9.60 19.76 13.83
N ILE A 340 -8.75 19.55 12.83
CA ILE A 340 -8.79 18.37 11.96
C ILE A 340 -7.45 17.68 12.09
N GLN A 341 -7.51 16.39 12.33
CA GLN A 341 -6.35 15.52 12.23
C GLN A 341 -6.45 14.67 10.96
N ILE A 342 -5.38 14.67 10.19
CA ILE A 342 -5.19 13.78 9.06
C ILE A 342 -4.04 12.84 9.41
N ILE A 343 -4.28 11.55 9.18
CA ILE A 343 -3.34 10.45 9.37
C ILE A 343 -3.11 9.82 8.00
N LEU A 344 -1.87 9.83 7.55
CA LEU A 344 -1.43 9.15 6.35
C LEU A 344 -0.72 7.85 6.78
N PRO A 345 -1.25 6.67 6.44
CA PRO A 345 -0.67 5.40 6.88
C PRO A 345 0.70 5.15 6.25
N PRO A 346 1.49 4.17 6.74
CA PRO A 346 2.68 3.68 6.05
C PRO A 346 2.35 3.23 4.62
N GLY A 347 3.24 3.50 3.66
CA GLY A 347 3.07 3.10 2.25
C GLY A 347 4.38 2.72 1.57
N GLU A 348 4.31 2.45 0.27
CA GLU A 348 5.43 1.93 -0.53
C GLU A 348 6.61 2.91 -0.66
N LEU A 349 6.33 4.21 -0.67
CA LEU A 349 7.35 5.27 -0.79
C LEU A 349 7.85 5.76 0.57
N TYR A 350 7.04 5.68 1.62
CA TYR A 350 7.38 6.17 2.96
C TYR A 350 6.85 5.23 4.04
N PRO A 351 7.73 4.56 4.81
CA PRO A 351 7.35 3.42 5.65
C PRO A 351 6.78 3.79 7.03
N SER A 352 6.68 5.08 7.37
CA SER A 352 6.20 5.54 8.67
C SER A 352 4.87 6.26 8.55
N GLU A 353 3.99 6.06 9.53
CA GLU A 353 2.76 6.84 9.66
C GLU A 353 3.10 8.32 9.84
N GLN A 354 2.36 9.18 9.14
CA GLN A 354 2.47 10.62 9.28
C GLN A 354 1.15 11.18 9.79
N GLN A 355 1.24 12.10 10.75
CA GLN A 355 0.06 12.73 11.34
C GLN A 355 0.26 14.23 11.41
N GLN A 356 -0.75 14.97 10.99
CA GLN A 356 -0.77 16.42 11.15
C GLN A 356 -2.15 16.85 11.66
N THR A 357 -2.14 17.83 12.57
CA THR A 357 -3.35 18.46 13.10
C THR A 357 -3.29 19.94 12.83
N LEU A 358 -4.35 20.49 12.26
CA LEU A 358 -4.49 21.93 12.03
C LEU A 358 -5.83 22.43 12.58
N LEU A 359 -5.79 23.65 13.12
CA LEU A 359 -6.94 24.33 13.70
C LEU A 359 -7.71 25.10 12.62
N LEU A 360 -9.04 25.04 12.66
CA LEU A 360 -9.89 25.90 11.84
C LEU A 360 -9.86 27.34 12.37
N MET A 361 -9.79 28.31 11.47
CA MET A 361 -9.68 29.73 11.79
C MET A 361 -10.90 30.49 11.26
N PRO A 362 -11.44 31.48 12.00
CA PRO A 362 -12.65 32.22 11.62
C PRO A 362 -12.51 33.06 10.35
N ASN A 363 -11.28 33.45 9.99
CA ASN A 363 -10.96 34.30 8.84
C ASN A 363 -10.36 33.51 7.66
N GLN A 364 -10.47 32.18 7.67
CA GLN A 364 -10.00 31.31 6.60
C GLN A 364 -11.11 30.37 6.17
N SER A 365 -11.07 29.96 4.90
CA SER A 365 -11.99 28.99 4.31
C SER A 365 -11.31 27.70 3.88
N TYR A 366 -9.98 27.59 4.10
CA TYR A 366 -9.22 26.41 3.74
C TYR A 366 -8.05 26.12 4.70
N LEU A 367 -7.68 24.86 4.82
CA LEU A 367 -6.44 24.37 5.44
C LEU A 367 -5.65 23.58 4.40
N ALA A 368 -4.33 23.67 4.43
CA ALA A 368 -3.44 22.89 3.58
C ALA A 368 -2.55 22.01 4.46
N PHE A 369 -2.75 20.71 4.36
CA PHE A 369 -1.89 19.70 4.97
C PHE A 369 -0.83 19.28 3.94
N THR A 370 0.41 19.11 4.40
CA THR A 370 1.51 18.69 3.54
C THR A 370 2.21 17.51 4.19
N PHE A 371 2.15 16.36 3.53
CA PHE A 371 2.79 15.13 3.92
C PHE A 371 3.88 14.75 2.93
N ILE A 372 4.83 13.92 3.36
CA ILE A 372 5.71 13.20 2.43
C ILE A 372 4.84 12.17 1.71
N ASN A 373 4.94 12.10 0.38
CA ASN A 373 4.14 11.16 -0.39
C ASN A 373 4.55 9.71 -0.08
N ASN A 374 3.57 8.88 0.29
CA ASN A 374 3.79 7.53 0.78
C ASN A 374 3.42 6.44 -0.24
N THR A 375 2.81 6.77 -1.38
CA THR A 375 2.35 5.77 -2.36
C THR A 375 2.57 6.21 -3.81
N PHE A 376 2.69 5.24 -4.71
CA PHE A 376 2.75 5.47 -6.15
C PHE A 376 1.38 5.85 -6.76
N SER A 377 0.28 5.67 -6.03
CA SER A 377 -1.05 6.10 -6.47
C SER A 377 -1.15 7.63 -6.55
N PHE A 378 -1.73 8.15 -7.63
CA PHE A 378 -1.98 9.60 -7.79
C PHE A 378 -2.85 10.19 -6.67
N ASN A 379 -3.68 9.37 -6.04
CA ASN A 379 -4.66 9.70 -5.01
C ASN A 379 -4.51 8.71 -3.84
N GLY A 380 -3.43 8.85 -3.06
CA GLY A 380 -3.20 8.04 -1.87
C GLY A 380 -4.33 8.16 -0.85
N GLU A 381 -4.64 7.04 -0.18
CA GLU A 381 -5.67 6.99 0.86
C GLU A 381 -5.13 7.55 2.18
N TYR A 382 -5.92 8.38 2.83
CA TYR A 382 -5.65 8.91 4.17
C TYR A 382 -6.89 8.78 5.05
N GLN A 383 -6.65 8.82 6.35
CA GLN A 383 -7.68 8.82 7.38
C GLN A 383 -7.79 10.20 7.99
N TYR A 384 -8.99 10.59 8.39
CA TYR A 384 -9.20 11.85 9.08
C TYR A 384 -10.28 11.75 10.14
N HIS A 385 -10.16 12.59 11.16
CA HIS A 385 -11.23 12.86 12.11
C HIS A 385 -11.28 14.34 12.46
N ILE A 386 -12.48 14.81 12.79
CA ILE A 386 -12.75 16.20 13.14
C ILE A 386 -13.04 16.25 14.64
N ARG A 387 -12.39 17.20 15.34
CA ARG A 387 -12.51 17.33 16.79
C ARG A 387 -13.07 18.71 17.14
N VAL A 388 -14.12 18.71 17.94
CA VAL A 388 -14.67 19.93 18.55
C VAL A 388 -14.29 19.89 20.02
N ASN A 389 -13.40 20.80 20.41
CA ASN A 389 -12.84 20.89 21.74
C ASN A 389 -13.53 22.01 22.51
N TYR A 390 -13.91 21.73 23.75
CA TYR A 390 -14.57 22.69 24.63
C TYR A 390 -14.05 22.57 26.07
N PRO A 391 -14.02 23.68 26.82
CA PRO A 391 -13.50 23.71 28.19
C PRO A 391 -14.46 23.05 29.18
N THR A 392 -13.89 22.43 30.21
CA THR A 392 -14.57 21.87 31.38
C THR A 392 -13.77 22.18 32.64
N VAL A 393 -14.32 21.90 33.82
CA VAL A 393 -13.64 22.09 35.11
C VAL A 393 -12.31 21.34 35.20
N ASN A 394 -12.17 20.22 34.48
CA ASN A 394 -10.97 19.36 34.50
C ASN A 394 -10.04 19.58 33.29
N GLY A 395 -10.24 20.65 32.50
CA GLY A 395 -9.51 20.89 31.25
C GLY A 395 -10.42 20.75 30.02
N TYR A 396 -9.85 20.40 28.87
CA TYR A 396 -10.62 20.29 27.62
C TYR A 396 -11.17 18.88 27.41
N LEU A 397 -12.40 18.80 26.92
CA LEU A 397 -12.96 17.58 26.34
C LEU A 397 -13.15 17.77 24.83
N SER A 398 -13.06 16.66 24.09
CA SER A 398 -13.21 16.63 22.64
C SER A 398 -14.38 15.76 22.24
N LEU A 399 -15.30 16.30 21.44
CA LEU A 399 -16.21 15.50 20.63
C LEU A 399 -15.46 15.14 19.34
N VAL A 400 -15.42 13.87 19.00
CA VAL A 400 -14.61 13.35 17.89
C VAL A 400 -15.49 12.58 16.94
N THR A 401 -15.35 12.81 15.64
CA THR A 401 -16.04 12.00 14.62
C THR A 401 -15.46 10.59 14.60
N GLU A 402 -16.23 9.61 14.14
CA GLU A 402 -15.63 8.35 13.69
C GLU A 402 -14.54 8.62 12.64
N GLN A 403 -13.55 7.75 12.61
CA GLN A 403 -12.45 7.82 11.66
C GLN A 403 -12.97 7.51 10.26
N ARG A 404 -12.76 8.44 9.32
CA ARG A 404 -13.20 8.33 7.93
C ARG A 404 -11.99 8.19 7.02
N THR A 405 -12.15 7.48 5.91
CA THR A 405 -11.13 7.36 4.87
C THR A 405 -11.49 8.19 3.65
N SER A 406 -10.48 8.72 2.96
CA SER A 406 -10.62 9.49 1.73
C SER A 406 -9.36 9.36 0.89
N ASN A 407 -9.51 9.46 -0.42
CA ASN A 407 -8.42 9.54 -1.38
C ASN A 407 -8.44 10.86 -2.17
N ASN A 408 -9.32 11.80 -1.80
CA ASN A 408 -9.45 13.09 -2.48
C ASN A 408 -8.43 14.10 -1.96
N LYS A 409 -7.74 14.80 -2.87
CA LYS A 409 -6.83 15.91 -2.52
C LYS A 409 -7.53 17.16 -2.00
N ILE A 410 -8.84 17.27 -2.23
CA ILE A 410 -9.69 18.35 -1.69
C ILE A 410 -10.85 17.70 -0.95
N LEU A 411 -10.98 17.98 0.34
CA LEU A 411 -12.13 17.62 1.15
C LEU A 411 -12.95 18.87 1.44
N THR A 412 -14.27 18.80 1.32
CA THR A 412 -15.17 19.90 1.71
C THR A 412 -15.94 19.49 2.94
N LEU A 413 -15.87 20.32 3.99
CA LEU A 413 -16.56 20.11 5.26
C LEU A 413 -17.66 21.15 5.42
N ASP A 414 -18.88 20.66 5.57
CA ASP A 414 -20.04 21.45 5.93
C ASP A 414 -20.38 21.29 7.42
N TYR A 415 -21.43 21.96 7.88
CA TYR A 415 -21.89 21.86 9.27
C TYR A 415 -22.35 20.46 9.68
N SER A 416 -22.72 19.60 8.72
CA SER A 416 -23.10 18.20 9.00
C SER A 416 -21.89 17.28 9.21
N SER A 417 -20.71 17.76 8.82
CA SER A 417 -19.46 17.00 8.93
C SER A 417 -18.90 16.97 10.36
N PHE A 418 -19.33 17.90 11.22
CA PHE A 418 -18.88 18.01 12.60
C PHE A 418 -19.46 16.90 13.50
N PRO A 419 -18.76 16.53 14.59
CA PRO A 419 -19.22 15.50 15.52
C PRO A 419 -20.44 15.92 16.36
N CYS A 420 -20.80 17.21 16.32
CA CYS A 420 -21.97 17.75 17.00
C CYS A 420 -22.57 18.91 16.22
N GLN A 421 -23.80 19.26 16.58
CA GLN A 421 -24.43 20.50 16.16
C GLN A 421 -23.97 21.66 17.06
N PHE A 422 -24.19 22.88 16.59
CA PHE A 422 -23.93 24.12 17.33
C PHE A 422 -25.25 24.87 17.52
N LEU A 423 -25.46 25.43 18.71
CA LEU A 423 -26.51 26.43 18.91
C LEU A 423 -25.94 27.79 18.52
N THR A 424 -26.45 28.35 17.42
CA THR A 424 -26.00 29.65 16.89
C THR A 424 -27.10 30.69 17.06
N LEU A 425 -26.77 31.79 17.71
CA LEU A 425 -27.66 32.94 17.90
C LEU A 425 -27.07 34.14 17.18
N ASN A 426 -27.89 34.80 16.36
CA ASN A 426 -27.53 36.05 15.70
C ASN A 426 -28.45 37.17 16.17
N ILE A 427 -27.96 38.40 16.25
CA ILE A 427 -28.82 39.58 16.41
C ILE A 427 -29.13 40.18 15.04
N ASP A 428 -30.41 40.53 14.81
CA ASP A 428 -30.82 41.21 13.59
C ASP A 428 -30.08 42.57 13.47
N PRO A 429 -29.47 42.90 12.30
CA PRO A 429 -28.66 44.11 12.17
C PRO A 429 -29.40 45.41 12.45
N THR A 430 -30.71 45.48 12.17
CA THR A 430 -31.51 46.68 12.45
C THR A 430 -31.81 46.79 13.94
N PHE A 431 -32.02 45.65 14.60
CA PHE A 431 -32.24 45.61 16.04
C PHE A 431 -30.94 45.91 16.83
N ALA A 432 -29.80 45.43 16.35
CA ALA A 432 -28.48 45.65 16.94
C ALA A 432 -28.05 47.12 17.00
N GLN A 433 -28.64 48.00 16.17
CA GLN A 433 -28.39 49.44 16.22
C GLN A 433 -28.90 50.08 17.52
N HIS A 434 -29.97 49.53 18.10
CA HIS A 434 -30.68 50.09 19.25
C HIS A 434 -30.68 49.16 20.46
N SER A 435 -30.12 47.96 20.34
CA SER A 435 -30.21 46.96 21.39
C SER A 435 -28.99 46.04 21.46
N THR A 436 -28.71 45.60 22.67
CA THR A 436 -27.71 44.56 22.98
C THR A 436 -28.42 43.37 23.60
N LEU A 437 -28.08 42.16 23.17
CA LEU A 437 -28.64 40.93 23.76
C LEU A 437 -27.59 40.28 24.65
N THR A 438 -27.92 40.05 25.91
CA THR A 438 -27.07 39.31 26.85
C THR A 438 -27.75 38.04 27.29
N GLY A 439 -26.99 37.00 27.62
CA GLY A 439 -27.60 35.75 28.04
C GLY A 439 -26.61 34.71 28.52
N HIS A 440 -27.16 33.53 28.81
CA HIS A 440 -26.37 32.33 29.10
C HIS A 440 -26.88 31.16 28.24
N TYR A 441 -25.93 30.46 27.65
CA TYR A 441 -26.11 29.18 26.97
C TYR A 441 -25.91 28.03 27.96
N TYR A 442 -26.73 26.99 27.86
CA TYR A 442 -26.67 25.79 28.69
C TYR A 442 -26.69 24.54 27.82
N SER A 443 -25.81 23.59 28.09
CA SER A 443 -25.84 22.23 27.52
C SER A 443 -25.15 21.25 28.46
N ALA A 444 -25.87 20.22 28.90
CA ALA A 444 -25.42 19.31 29.95
C ALA A 444 -24.95 20.09 31.21
N SER A 445 -23.66 19.99 31.57
CA SER A 445 -23.05 20.72 32.69
C SER A 445 -22.39 22.05 32.31
N LEU A 446 -22.43 22.43 31.03
CA LEU A 446 -21.82 23.67 30.54
C LEU A 446 -22.78 24.85 30.67
N SER A 447 -22.23 25.99 31.05
CA SER A 447 -22.92 27.27 31.16
C SER A 447 -22.00 28.37 30.66
N GLU A 448 -22.33 29.02 29.55
CA GLU A 448 -21.47 30.01 28.91
C GLU A 448 -22.21 31.33 28.71
N PRO A 449 -21.65 32.46 29.20
CA PRO A 449 -22.24 33.77 28.96
C PRO A 449 -22.00 34.21 27.52
N PHE A 450 -22.96 34.94 26.97
CA PHE A 450 -22.81 35.57 25.67
C PHE A 450 -23.39 36.98 25.65
N GLU A 451 -22.90 37.75 24.69
CA GLU A 451 -23.32 39.11 24.40
C GLU A 451 -23.33 39.28 22.87
N LEU A 452 -24.47 39.70 22.32
CA LEU A 452 -24.64 40.01 20.91
C LEU A 452 -24.83 41.51 20.76
N THR A 453 -23.93 42.12 19.99
CA THR A 453 -23.91 43.56 19.70
C THR A 453 -23.77 43.78 18.21
N LEU A 454 -23.83 45.03 17.76
CA LEU A 454 -23.51 45.38 16.38
C LEU A 454 -22.09 44.98 15.97
N ALA A 455 -21.12 45.03 16.88
CA ALA A 455 -19.72 44.68 16.62
C ALA A 455 -19.44 43.16 16.71
N SER A 456 -20.24 42.44 17.50
CA SER A 456 -20.16 40.98 17.66
C SER A 456 -21.57 40.38 17.53
N PRO A 457 -22.09 40.26 16.29
CA PRO A 457 -23.51 39.96 16.08
C PRO A 457 -23.88 38.47 16.20
N CYS A 458 -22.88 37.59 16.30
CA CYS A 458 -23.09 36.15 16.28
C CYS A 458 -22.48 35.50 17.53
N PHE A 459 -23.18 34.50 18.07
CA PHE A 459 -22.69 33.58 19.09
C PHE A 459 -22.92 32.16 18.62
N SER A 460 -21.94 31.29 18.83
CA SER A 460 -22.07 29.86 18.54
C SER A 460 -21.31 29.03 19.57
N TYR A 461 -21.90 27.91 20.00
CA TYR A 461 -21.28 26.97 20.94
C TYR A 461 -21.73 25.53 20.68
N PRO A 462 -20.86 24.51 20.89
CA PRO A 462 -21.22 23.10 20.65
C PRO A 462 -22.32 22.58 21.60
N ILE A 463 -23.22 21.80 21.03
CA ILE A 463 -24.25 21.03 21.76
C ILE A 463 -23.63 19.72 22.24
N THR A 464 -23.44 19.60 23.55
CA THR A 464 -22.74 18.48 24.21
C THR A 464 -23.68 17.48 24.90
N GLY A 465 -24.97 17.84 25.08
CA GLY A 465 -26.00 17.01 25.70
C GLY A 465 -27.26 16.89 24.86
N ARG A 466 -28.27 16.17 25.37
CA ARG A 466 -29.57 16.02 24.68
C ARG A 466 -30.40 17.31 24.67
N ASP A 467 -30.24 18.13 25.70
CA ASP A 467 -30.97 19.39 25.86
C ASP A 467 -29.97 20.55 25.88
N ALA A 468 -30.06 21.43 24.88
CA ALA A 468 -29.31 22.67 24.81
C ALA A 468 -30.27 23.85 24.65
N TYR A 469 -30.03 24.92 25.41
CA TYR A 469 -30.88 26.10 25.36
C TYR A 469 -30.14 27.38 25.77
N ALA A 470 -30.68 28.53 25.36
CA ALA A 470 -30.19 29.84 25.77
C ALA A 470 -31.30 30.67 26.42
N LYS A 471 -30.94 31.43 27.45
CA LYS A 471 -31.78 32.46 28.06
C LYS A 471 -31.26 33.82 27.64
N VAL A 472 -32.15 34.70 27.19
CA VAL A 472 -31.78 35.98 26.57
C VAL A 472 -32.52 37.13 27.24
N THR A 473 -31.79 38.23 27.46
CA THR A 473 -32.33 39.52 27.85
C THR A 473 -31.87 40.56 26.83
N ALA A 474 -32.82 41.31 26.28
CA ALA A 474 -32.55 42.49 25.47
C ALA A 474 -32.40 43.72 26.35
N TRP A 475 -31.40 44.53 26.06
CA TRP A 475 -31.11 45.80 26.71
C TRP A 475 -31.17 46.92 25.69
N ASP A 476 -31.85 48.00 26.06
CA ASP A 476 -31.83 49.24 25.29
C ASP A 476 -30.42 49.84 25.34
N ASN A 477 -29.90 50.28 24.20
CA ASN A 477 -28.59 50.94 24.15
C ASN A 477 -28.65 52.37 24.73
N ASP A 478 -29.82 53.01 24.68
CA ASP A 478 -30.01 54.42 25.07
C ASP A 478 -30.53 54.59 26.52
N SER A 479 -30.91 53.49 27.19
CA SER A 479 -31.48 53.53 28.54
C SER A 479 -31.13 52.28 29.36
N ALA A 480 -31.56 52.24 30.64
CA ALA A 480 -31.41 51.05 31.49
C ALA A 480 -32.55 50.03 31.33
N ALA A 481 -33.43 50.22 30.34
CA ALA A 481 -34.58 49.34 30.13
C ALA A 481 -34.15 47.98 29.58
N SER A 482 -34.84 46.91 30.02
CA SER A 482 -34.58 45.56 29.53
C SER A 482 -35.85 44.73 29.42
N VAL A 483 -35.81 43.75 28.51
CA VAL A 483 -36.89 42.80 28.26
C VAL A 483 -36.31 41.40 28.21
N VAL A 484 -36.80 40.50 29.06
CA VAL A 484 -36.41 39.09 29.07
C VAL A 484 -37.24 38.35 28.03
N LEU A 485 -36.59 37.48 27.25
CA LEU A 485 -37.30 36.56 26.38
C LEU A 485 -37.85 35.39 27.23
N ASP A 486 -39.17 35.33 27.36
CA ASP A 486 -39.86 34.44 28.31
C ASP A 486 -39.58 32.95 28.09
N MET A 487 -39.43 32.52 26.82
CA MET A 487 -39.14 31.13 26.47
C MET A 487 -37.66 30.95 26.12
N PRO A 488 -37.00 29.89 26.62
CA PRO A 488 -35.62 29.59 26.26
C PRO A 488 -35.52 29.19 24.79
N ILE A 489 -34.43 29.61 24.14
CA ILE A 489 -34.16 29.30 22.73
C ILE A 489 -33.45 27.95 22.66
N THR A 490 -34.07 26.97 22.00
CA THR A 490 -33.53 25.60 21.86
C THR A 490 -32.99 25.29 20.46
N GLN A 491 -33.17 26.21 19.50
CA GLN A 491 -32.72 26.06 18.11
C GLN A 491 -31.99 27.31 17.65
N SER A 492 -31.05 27.14 16.72
CA SER A 492 -30.31 28.27 16.14
C SER A 492 -31.26 29.26 15.46
N ALA A 493 -31.12 30.54 15.78
CA ALA A 493 -32.08 31.58 15.37
C ALA A 493 -31.42 32.95 15.23
N THR A 494 -32.04 33.80 14.41
CA THR A 494 -31.77 35.25 14.40
C THR A 494 -32.82 35.93 15.27
N LEU A 495 -32.35 36.73 16.23
CA LEU A 495 -33.14 37.44 17.20
C LEU A 495 -33.29 38.89 16.79
N GLY A 496 -34.52 39.29 16.53
CA GLY A 496 -34.88 40.67 16.26
C GLY A 496 -35.92 41.15 17.25
N VAL A 497 -36.32 42.39 17.05
CA VAL A 497 -37.45 43.00 17.74
C VAL A 497 -38.73 42.14 17.64
N TYR A 498 -38.95 41.45 16.52
CA TYR A 498 -40.07 40.51 16.31
C TYR A 498 -40.01 39.22 17.14
N SER A 499 -38.87 38.93 17.78
CA SER A 499 -38.74 37.75 18.63
C SER A 499 -39.40 37.95 20.01
N PHE A 500 -39.74 39.19 20.36
CA PHE A 500 -40.31 39.55 21.67
C PHE A 500 -41.83 39.70 21.58
N PRO A 501 -42.61 39.06 22.47
CA PRO A 501 -44.08 39.19 22.50
C PRO A 501 -44.59 40.62 22.66
N GLN A 502 -43.77 41.51 23.21
CA GLN A 502 -44.07 42.93 23.40
C GLN A 502 -44.13 43.70 22.08
N PHE A 503 -43.52 43.21 21.00
CA PHE A 503 -43.49 43.89 19.71
C PHE A 503 -44.74 43.64 18.87
N GLY A 504 -45.13 44.65 18.08
CA GLY A 504 -46.25 44.54 17.16
C GLY A 504 -47.59 44.88 17.81
N ALA A 505 -48.66 44.33 17.26
CA ALA A 505 -50.03 44.67 17.66
C ALA A 505 -50.34 44.16 19.07
N GLN A 506 -50.73 45.08 19.96
CA GLN A 506 -51.15 44.81 21.32
C GLN A 506 -52.60 45.26 21.50
N HIS A 507 -53.29 44.63 22.46
CA HIS A 507 -54.65 45.03 22.80
C HIS A 507 -54.90 44.95 24.31
N ALA A 508 -55.81 45.77 24.80
CA ALA A 508 -56.32 45.71 26.17
C ALA A 508 -57.84 45.86 26.15
N ILE A 509 -58.52 45.09 26.99
CA ILE A 509 -59.97 45.16 27.16
C ILE A 509 -60.27 46.09 28.33
N ILE A 510 -60.94 47.21 28.06
CA ILE A 510 -61.30 48.20 29.07
C ILE A 510 -62.78 48.07 29.37
N ILE A 511 -63.14 47.80 30.62
CA ILE A 511 -64.52 47.64 31.07
C ILE A 511 -64.86 48.79 32.03
N ALA A 512 -65.80 49.64 31.65
CA ALA A 512 -66.32 50.70 32.51
C ALA A 512 -67.49 50.18 33.35
N ARG A 513 -67.44 50.42 34.67
CA ARG A 513 -68.53 50.15 35.62
C ARG A 513 -69.10 51.46 36.11
N PHE A 514 -70.36 51.73 35.76
CA PHE A 514 -71.00 53.01 36.07
C PHE A 514 -71.73 52.98 37.41
N ALA A 515 -71.44 53.97 38.27
CA ALA A 515 -72.28 54.28 39.42
C ALA A 515 -73.68 54.78 38.98
N THR A 516 -74.64 54.69 39.90
CA THR A 516 -76.04 55.05 39.63
C THR A 516 -76.16 56.53 39.24
N GLY A 517 -76.72 56.80 38.06
CA GLY A 517 -76.98 58.16 37.57
C GLY A 517 -76.00 58.68 36.51
N ILE A 518 -74.86 58.02 36.32
CA ILE A 518 -73.88 58.41 35.30
C ILE A 518 -74.28 57.83 33.94
N ARG A 519 -74.33 58.70 32.91
CA ARG A 519 -74.78 58.33 31.56
C ARG A 519 -73.65 57.87 30.64
N TYR A 520 -72.48 58.48 30.75
CA TYR A 520 -71.30 58.16 29.93
C TYR A 520 -70.01 58.60 30.62
N ALA A 521 -68.87 58.06 30.17
CA ALA A 521 -67.53 58.50 30.58
C ALA A 521 -66.58 58.44 29.39
N THR A 522 -65.73 59.45 29.22
CA THR A 522 -64.74 59.49 28.14
C THR A 522 -63.34 59.26 28.72
N LEU A 523 -62.66 58.24 28.22
CA LEU A 523 -61.25 58.01 28.52
C LEU A 523 -60.40 58.39 27.31
N ARG A 524 -59.30 59.08 27.61
CA ARG A 524 -58.23 59.36 26.65
C ARG A 524 -57.11 58.36 26.86
N PHE A 525 -56.69 57.70 25.79
CA PHE A 525 -55.63 56.70 25.77
C PHE A 525 -54.39 57.23 25.04
N GLN A 526 -53.21 56.82 25.50
CA GLN A 526 -51.93 57.11 24.86
C GLN A 526 -51.02 55.89 24.92
N ALA A 527 -50.54 55.43 23.77
CA ALA A 527 -49.49 54.42 23.71
C ALA A 527 -48.15 55.00 24.17
N GLN A 528 -47.35 54.18 24.85
CA GLN A 528 -46.03 54.59 25.31
C GLN A 528 -45.12 54.88 24.10
N GLY A 529 -44.40 56.01 24.15
CA GLY A 529 -43.57 56.46 23.03
C GLY A 529 -44.30 57.21 21.91
N GLU A 530 -45.63 57.29 21.95
CA GLU A 530 -46.42 58.08 20.99
C GLU A 530 -46.91 59.41 21.58
N THR A 531 -47.00 60.45 20.76
CA THR A 531 -47.59 61.75 21.14
C THR A 531 -49.09 61.83 20.85
N GLN A 532 -49.62 60.95 20.00
CA GLN A 532 -51.02 60.94 19.63
C GLN A 532 -51.87 60.32 20.74
N THR A 533 -53.08 60.84 20.92
CA THR A 533 -54.04 60.32 21.90
C THR A 533 -55.35 59.95 21.22
N ARG A 534 -56.03 58.93 21.73
CA ARG A 534 -57.34 58.48 21.22
C ARG A 534 -58.38 58.56 22.33
N ASP A 535 -59.52 59.18 22.04
CA ASP A 535 -60.63 59.30 22.99
C ASP A 535 -61.69 58.24 22.68
N HIS A 536 -62.19 57.57 23.72
CA HIS A 536 -63.33 56.64 23.61
C HIS A 536 -64.35 56.94 24.70
N THR A 537 -65.64 56.96 24.34
CA THR A 537 -66.73 57.28 25.26
C THR A 537 -67.56 56.03 25.54
N PHE A 538 -67.52 55.59 26.80
CA PHE A 538 -68.25 54.44 27.32
C PHE A 538 -69.66 54.84 27.73
N THR A 539 -70.61 53.92 27.60
CA THR A 539 -71.99 54.07 28.10
C THR A 539 -72.44 52.81 28.84
N GLN A 540 -73.60 52.83 29.51
CA GLN A 540 -74.11 51.62 30.17
C GLN A 540 -74.44 50.47 29.21
N GLN A 541 -74.72 50.77 27.93
CA GLN A 541 -75.04 49.77 26.89
C GLN A 541 -73.79 49.32 26.12
N ASP A 542 -72.75 50.15 26.09
CA ASP A 542 -71.47 49.89 25.44
C ASP A 542 -70.35 50.22 26.43
N ASN A 543 -70.15 49.30 27.38
CA ASN A 543 -69.28 49.50 28.53
C ASN A 543 -67.93 48.77 28.38
N CYS A 544 -67.66 48.19 27.21
CA CYS A 544 -66.46 47.40 26.94
C CYS A 544 -65.79 47.91 25.66
N TYR A 545 -64.50 48.25 25.74
CA TYR A 545 -63.73 48.76 24.61
C TYR A 545 -62.42 48.01 24.48
N GLU A 546 -62.12 47.54 23.27
CA GLU A 546 -60.82 46.97 22.93
C GLU A 546 -59.90 48.08 22.43
N TYR A 547 -58.95 48.51 23.28
CA TYR A 547 -57.93 49.47 22.88
C TYR A 547 -56.77 48.73 22.21
N GLN A 548 -56.54 49.02 20.94
CA GLN A 548 -55.44 48.44 20.15
C GLN A 548 -54.37 49.48 19.84
N TRP A 549 -53.11 49.12 20.02
CA TRP A 549 -51.94 49.92 19.64
C TRP A 549 -50.85 49.04 19.03
N ASN A 550 -49.90 49.65 18.33
CA ASN A 550 -48.81 48.92 17.68
C ASN A 550 -47.49 49.34 18.31
N VAL A 551 -46.80 48.40 18.94
CA VAL A 551 -45.53 48.65 19.62
C VAL A 551 -44.40 48.63 18.61
N THR A 552 -43.66 49.74 18.49
CA THR A 552 -42.50 49.89 17.61
C THR A 552 -41.16 49.70 18.33
N SER A 553 -41.15 49.74 19.67
CA SER A 553 -39.98 49.44 20.52
C SER A 553 -40.41 48.58 21.70
N ILE A 554 -39.71 47.45 21.91
CA ILE A 554 -40.05 46.48 22.97
C ILE A 554 -39.89 47.04 24.39
N TYR A 555 -39.08 48.10 24.56
CA TYR A 555 -38.84 48.77 25.84
C TYR A 555 -39.96 49.75 26.22
N ALA A 556 -40.86 50.05 25.29
CA ALA A 556 -41.96 51.00 25.43
C ALA A 556 -43.29 50.37 25.00
N ALA A 557 -43.61 49.20 25.53
CA ALA A 557 -44.74 48.39 25.08
C ALA A 557 -46.10 48.77 25.69
N GLY A 558 -46.14 49.68 26.67
CA GLY A 558 -47.35 49.97 27.43
C GLY A 558 -48.29 50.99 26.80
N PHE A 559 -49.42 51.22 27.47
CA PHE A 559 -50.29 52.36 27.25
C PHE A 559 -50.75 52.94 28.59
N ARG A 560 -51.22 54.18 28.58
CA ARG A 560 -51.81 54.84 29.75
C ARG A 560 -53.12 55.50 29.37
N TYR A 561 -53.97 55.75 30.35
CA TYR A 561 -55.28 56.37 30.14
C TYR A 561 -55.56 57.44 31.20
N LYS A 562 -56.49 58.34 30.91
CA LYS A 562 -57.03 59.30 31.88
C LYS A 562 -58.47 59.68 31.57
N THR A 563 -59.21 60.15 32.58
CA THR A 563 -60.47 60.88 32.38
C THR A 563 -60.20 62.29 31.86
N SER A 564 -61.24 63.00 31.43
CA SER A 564 -61.11 64.36 30.87
C SER A 564 -60.39 65.34 31.80
N ASN A 565 -60.56 65.20 33.12
CA ASN A 565 -59.96 66.08 34.14
C ASN A 565 -58.90 65.40 35.02
N GLY A 566 -58.68 64.10 34.84
CA GLY A 566 -57.78 63.29 35.68
C GLY A 566 -56.30 63.36 35.29
N GLN A 567 -55.45 62.83 36.18
CA GLN A 567 -54.05 62.54 35.86
C GLN A 567 -53.94 61.29 34.99
N TRP A 568 -52.84 61.17 34.26
CA TRP A 568 -52.52 59.93 33.55
C TRP A 568 -52.31 58.79 34.54
N SER A 569 -52.85 57.62 34.21
CA SER A 569 -52.49 56.37 34.87
C SER A 569 -51.00 56.08 34.68
N ASP A 570 -50.48 55.17 35.51
CA ASP A 570 -49.25 54.47 35.19
C ASP A 570 -49.39 53.72 33.85
N TYR A 571 -48.25 53.42 33.22
CA TYR A 571 -48.26 52.59 32.02
C TYR A 571 -48.63 51.15 32.36
N VAL A 572 -49.57 50.61 31.61
CA VAL A 572 -50.03 49.22 31.68
C VAL A 572 -49.49 48.46 30.48
N THR A 573 -48.99 47.24 30.69
CA THR A 573 -48.38 46.38 29.65
C THR A 573 -49.08 45.03 29.53
N GLY A 574 -49.02 44.44 28.32
CA GLY A 574 -49.59 43.12 28.02
C GLY A 574 -51.10 43.11 27.80
N ASN A 575 -51.62 41.96 27.37
CA ASN A 575 -53.06 41.76 27.15
C ASN A 575 -53.79 41.67 28.49
N GLN A 576 -54.36 42.78 28.94
CA GLN A 576 -55.05 42.88 30.22
C GLN A 576 -56.53 43.25 30.04
N THR A 577 -57.35 42.81 31.00
CA THR A 577 -58.70 43.34 31.21
C THR A 577 -58.64 44.34 32.35
N ILE A 578 -58.81 45.62 32.06
CA ILE A 578 -58.81 46.70 33.05
C ILE A 578 -60.26 47.06 33.36
N THR A 579 -60.62 47.05 34.64
CA THR A 579 -61.93 47.54 35.08
C THR A 579 -61.77 48.95 35.63
N PHE A 580 -62.51 49.89 35.06
CA PHE A 580 -62.58 51.29 35.49
C PHE A 580 -63.92 51.53 36.19
N GLU A 581 -63.89 51.96 37.45
CA GLU A 581 -65.09 52.40 38.16
C GLU A 581 -65.33 53.88 37.90
N VAL A 582 -66.51 54.18 37.35
CA VAL A 582 -66.95 55.53 37.03
C VAL A 582 -67.80 56.01 38.21
N GLU A 583 -67.25 56.89 39.02
CA GLU A 583 -67.94 57.57 40.12
C GLU A 583 -68.29 59.02 39.72
N ASN A 584 -69.21 59.66 40.43
CA ASN A 584 -69.57 61.05 40.15
C ASN A 584 -68.33 61.93 40.42
N GLU A 585 -67.86 62.65 39.40
CA GLU A 585 -66.94 63.78 39.60
C GLU A 585 -67.74 64.90 40.28
N ASP A 586 -67.46 65.16 41.56
CA ASP A 586 -67.70 66.47 42.19
C ASP A 586 -66.47 67.37 42.02
#